data_AF-A0A2S6T3M7-F1
#
_entry.id   AF-A0A2S6T3M7-F1
#
_cell.length_a   1.000
_cell.length_b   1.000
_cell.length_c   1.000
_cell.angle_alpha   90.00
_cell.angle_beta   90.00
_cell.angle_gamma   90.00
#
_symmetry.space_group_name_H-M   'P 1'
#
loop_
_entity.id
_entity.type
_entity.pdbx_description
1 polymer ?
#
loop_
_entity_poly.entity_id
_entity_poly.type
_entity_poly.pdbx_seq_one_letter_code
_entity_poly.pdbx_strand_id
1 'polypeptide(L)'
;MEKEQLVESGGGWNPGKLEYKPLFVWPPRPFALLKWLFHFPNGHIFPWAAIHIIITLISYVYFLPAFERFANFQWDWVGIIFLRNFIILFVYTGLWHLHLHTFRSQEDKFKYNLKPLGKGKKWLFGTQTRENMFWSLCSALPIWTAYECIMLWCYSNDYMLFPIHNWLDHPIYFCILLFILIPVIHHIHFYFIHRLIHWPPLYKYVHSLHHKNVQVGPWSGLSMHPVEHLLYISTIFVHFVIPSHPFHFIYMGIHTQLGATKGHSGYERLVVGKNGSSIPSAGYFHYLHHKYFECNYGEITSPLDKWFGSFHDGTQKTHDKLFRQKN
;
A
#
# COMPACT_ATOMS: atom_id res chain seq x y z
N MET A 1 -24.03 -27.32 10.86
CA MET A 1 -23.32 -26.18 10.26
C MET A 1 -22.77 -26.64 8.92
N GLU A 2 -23.31 -26.14 7.82
CA GLU A 2 -22.72 -26.34 6.49
C GLU A 2 -21.26 -25.86 6.52
N LYS A 3 -20.31 -26.68 6.06
CA LYS A 3 -18.93 -26.25 5.90
C LYS A 3 -18.91 -25.17 4.82
N GLU A 4 -18.49 -23.96 5.19
CA GLU A 4 -18.44 -22.82 4.27
C GLU A 4 -17.45 -23.12 3.13
N GLN A 5 -17.95 -23.21 1.89
CA GLN A 5 -17.14 -23.53 0.72
C GLN A 5 -16.30 -22.31 0.32
N LEU A 6 -14.98 -22.48 0.22
CA LEU A 6 -14.03 -21.44 -0.17
C LEU A 6 -13.75 -21.48 -1.67
N VAL A 7 -13.43 -20.32 -2.26
CA VAL A 7 -12.91 -20.30 -3.64
C VAL A 7 -11.49 -20.88 -3.68
N GLU A 8 -11.12 -21.51 -4.79
CA GLU A 8 -9.77 -22.07 -4.94
C GLU A 8 -8.70 -20.97 -4.88
N SER A 9 -7.74 -21.08 -3.98
CA SER A 9 -6.43 -20.46 -4.13
C SER A 9 -5.72 -21.15 -5.30
N GLY A 10 -4.88 -20.48 -6.10
CA GLY A 10 -4.29 -21.06 -7.33
C GLY A 10 -3.29 -22.19 -7.07
N GLY A 11 -3.75 -23.30 -6.50
CA GLY A 11 -2.98 -24.42 -5.94
C GLY A 11 -2.35 -24.15 -4.58
N GLY A 12 -2.41 -22.93 -4.03
CA GLY A 12 -1.64 -22.52 -2.86
C GLY A 12 -2.45 -22.38 -1.56
N TRP A 13 -1.91 -21.61 -0.62
CA TRP A 13 -2.52 -21.28 0.67
C TRP A 13 -3.88 -20.58 0.51
N ASN A 14 -4.87 -21.04 1.28
CA ASN A 14 -6.15 -20.37 1.42
C ASN A 14 -6.34 -19.96 2.90
N PRO A 15 -6.36 -18.65 3.22
CA PRO A 15 -6.48 -18.19 4.60
C PRO A 15 -7.90 -18.35 5.17
N GLY A 16 -8.87 -18.81 4.37
CA GLY A 16 -10.26 -18.90 4.77
C GLY A 16 -11.02 -17.60 4.51
N LYS A 17 -12.19 -17.49 5.15
CA LYS A 17 -13.07 -16.33 5.00
C LYS A 17 -12.43 -15.08 5.60
N LEU A 18 -12.43 -14.00 4.83
CA LEU A 18 -12.01 -12.69 5.31
C LEU A 18 -13.05 -12.09 6.25
N GLU A 19 -12.57 -11.66 7.41
CA GLU A 19 -13.35 -10.90 8.38
C GLU A 19 -12.86 -9.46 8.47
N TYR A 20 -13.82 -8.53 8.51
CA TYR A 20 -13.54 -7.12 8.71
C TYR A 20 -12.91 -6.85 10.08
N LYS A 21 -11.95 -5.94 10.11
CA LYS A 21 -11.33 -5.46 11.35
C LYS A 21 -12.32 -4.61 12.16
N PRO A 22 -12.15 -4.51 13.50
CA PRO A 22 -13.14 -3.92 14.39
C PRO A 22 -13.21 -2.37 14.36
N LEU A 23 -12.98 -1.74 13.20
CA LEU A 23 -12.98 -0.29 13.04
C LEU A 23 -14.38 0.28 12.81
N PHE A 24 -15.23 -0.44 12.06
CA PHE A 24 -16.58 -0.01 11.68
C PHE A 24 -17.64 -1.03 12.09
N VAL A 25 -17.66 -1.39 13.38
CA VAL A 25 -18.61 -2.37 13.94
C VAL A 25 -19.68 -1.64 14.74
N TRP A 26 -20.95 -2.04 14.56
CA TRP A 26 -22.07 -1.58 15.36
C TRP A 26 -22.66 -2.75 16.18
N PRO A 27 -22.86 -2.59 17.51
CA PRO A 27 -22.50 -1.42 18.31
C PRO A 27 -20.97 -1.22 18.43
N PRO A 28 -20.48 0.02 18.66
CA PRO A 28 -19.05 0.30 18.76
C PRO A 28 -18.39 -0.51 19.89
N ARG A 29 -17.18 -1.02 19.63
CA ARG A 29 -16.42 -1.86 20.57
C ARG A 29 -15.06 -1.22 20.92
N PRO A 30 -15.01 -0.16 21.74
CA PRO A 30 -13.80 0.63 21.95
C PRO A 30 -12.63 -0.19 22.52
N PHE A 31 -12.87 -1.11 23.46
CA PHE A 31 -11.81 -1.97 24.00
C PHE A 31 -11.24 -2.94 22.96
N ALA A 32 -12.09 -3.50 22.08
CA ALA A 32 -11.63 -4.37 21.01
C ALA A 32 -10.82 -3.58 19.97
N LEU A 33 -11.25 -2.36 19.64
CA LEU A 33 -10.52 -1.43 18.79
C LEU A 33 -9.15 -1.09 19.38
N LEU A 34 -9.09 -0.67 20.65
CA LEU A 34 -7.84 -0.33 21.33
C LEU A 34 -6.88 -1.53 21.39
N LYS A 35 -7.39 -2.72 21.72
CA LYS A 35 -6.60 -3.96 21.70
C LYS A 35 -6.05 -4.23 20.30
N TRP A 36 -6.86 -4.08 19.26
CA TRP A 36 -6.43 -4.29 17.88
C TRP A 36 -5.40 -3.25 17.41
N LEU A 37 -5.50 -1.98 17.83
CA LEU A 37 -4.56 -0.94 17.43
C LEU A 37 -3.11 -1.31 17.77
N PHE A 38 -2.87 -1.86 18.96
CA PHE A 38 -1.54 -2.14 19.51
C PHE A 38 -1.12 -3.62 19.47
N HIS A 39 -2.00 -4.53 19.03
CA HIS A 39 -1.69 -5.96 19.04
C HIS A 39 -0.57 -6.31 18.05
N PHE A 40 0.47 -7.01 18.51
CA PHE A 40 1.52 -7.56 17.64
C PHE A 40 1.24 -9.04 17.33
N PRO A 41 1.38 -9.52 16.07
CA PRO A 41 1.78 -8.81 14.85
C PRO A 41 0.61 -8.40 13.93
N ASN A 42 -0.65 -8.60 14.36
CA ASN A 42 -1.83 -8.46 13.49
C ASN A 42 -2.65 -7.18 13.76
N GLY A 43 -2.05 -6.22 14.45
CA GLY A 43 -2.69 -4.96 14.80
C GLY A 43 -2.58 -3.91 13.71
N HIS A 44 -3.16 -2.74 13.98
CA HIS A 44 -3.13 -1.59 13.07
C HIS A 44 -1.73 -0.97 12.99
N ILE A 45 -1.13 -0.73 14.16
CA ILE A 45 0.17 -0.03 14.24
C ILE A 45 1.32 -1.02 13.98
N PHE A 46 1.25 -2.19 14.60
CA PHE A 46 2.37 -3.13 14.62
C PHE A 46 2.15 -4.34 13.70
N PRO A 47 3.18 -4.75 12.93
CA PRO A 47 4.52 -4.13 12.84
C PRO A 47 4.61 -3.01 11.78
N TRP A 48 3.72 -2.99 10.79
CA TRP A 48 4.00 -2.30 9.53
C TRP A 48 3.93 -0.79 9.60
N ALA A 49 2.91 -0.23 10.25
CA ALA A 49 2.85 1.23 10.40
C ALA A 49 4.05 1.72 11.23
N ALA A 50 4.43 0.99 12.29
CA ALA A 50 5.63 1.28 13.06
C ALA A 50 6.91 1.23 12.22
N ILE A 51 7.09 0.21 11.36
CA ILE A 51 8.23 0.14 10.44
C ILE A 51 8.24 1.35 9.50
N HIS A 52 7.10 1.71 8.90
CA HIS A 52 7.02 2.87 8.00
C HIS A 52 7.30 4.20 8.75
N ILE A 53 6.83 4.33 9.99
CA ILE A 53 7.12 5.50 10.85
C ILE A 53 8.61 5.56 11.21
N ILE A 54 9.25 4.44 11.52
CA ILE A 54 10.68 4.38 11.82
C ILE A 54 11.50 4.78 10.59
N ILE A 55 11.15 4.25 9.41
CA ILE A 55 11.79 4.65 8.14
C ILE A 55 11.58 6.15 7.90
N THR A 56 10.38 6.67 8.15
CA THR A 56 10.07 8.10 8.03
C THR A 56 10.89 8.93 9.00
N LEU A 57 11.05 8.49 10.26
CA LEU A 57 11.83 9.19 11.27
C LEU A 57 13.31 9.25 10.90
N ILE A 58 13.88 8.13 10.48
CA ILE A 58 15.26 8.09 10.01
C ILE A 58 15.44 8.99 8.78
N SER A 59 14.52 8.90 7.82
CA SER A 59 14.46 9.76 6.63
C SER A 59 14.40 11.24 6.98
N TYR A 60 13.53 11.60 7.92
CA TYR A 60 13.28 12.97 8.35
C TYR A 60 14.47 13.59 9.10
N VAL A 61 15.07 12.82 10.01
CA VAL A 61 16.15 13.32 10.88
C VAL A 61 17.50 13.38 10.16
N TYR A 62 17.80 12.40 9.30
CA TYR A 62 19.15 12.24 8.75
C TYR A 62 19.26 12.54 7.25
N PHE A 63 18.15 12.47 6.52
CA PHE A 63 18.16 12.54 5.05
C PHE A 63 17.26 13.63 4.49
N LEU A 64 16.82 14.57 5.34
CA LEU A 64 16.09 15.75 4.94
C LEU A 64 17.06 16.96 4.98
N PRO A 65 17.23 17.69 3.85
CA PRO A 65 17.94 18.96 3.86
C PRO A 65 17.33 19.99 4.82
N ALA A 66 18.11 21.01 5.19
CA ALA A 66 17.61 22.11 6.02
C ALA A 66 16.42 22.82 5.35
N PHE A 67 15.40 23.19 6.14
CA PHE A 67 14.10 23.64 5.63
C PHE A 67 14.17 24.93 4.81
N GLU A 68 15.10 25.81 5.14
CA GLU A 68 15.33 27.08 4.43
C GLU A 68 15.72 26.84 2.97
N ARG A 69 16.32 25.68 2.68
CA ARG A 69 16.74 25.31 1.33
C ARG A 69 15.58 24.98 0.41
N PHE A 70 14.45 24.53 0.95
CA PHE A 70 13.29 24.17 0.14
C PHE A 70 12.54 25.39 -0.41
N ALA A 71 12.81 26.61 0.08
CA ALA A 71 12.16 27.81 -0.41
C ALA A 71 12.37 28.02 -1.93
N ASN A 72 13.55 27.62 -2.43
CA ASN A 72 13.91 27.71 -3.84
C ASN A 72 14.24 26.33 -4.41
N PHE A 73 13.67 25.99 -5.56
CA PHE A 73 14.01 24.74 -6.24
C PHE A 73 15.48 24.72 -6.65
N GLN A 74 16.21 23.72 -6.16
CA GLN A 74 17.59 23.44 -6.51
C GLN A 74 17.74 21.94 -6.75
N TRP A 75 18.49 21.59 -7.80
CA TRP A 75 18.65 20.20 -8.22
C TRP A 75 19.36 19.33 -7.20
N ASP A 76 20.18 19.92 -6.34
CA ASP A 76 20.97 19.19 -5.37
C ASP A 76 20.12 18.62 -4.23
N TRP A 77 19.24 19.43 -3.62
CA TRP A 77 18.32 18.95 -2.59
C TRP A 77 17.25 18.04 -3.18
N VAL A 78 16.77 18.31 -4.41
CA VAL A 78 15.86 17.38 -5.12
C VAL A 78 16.55 16.04 -5.35
N GLY A 79 17.84 16.04 -5.72
CA GLY A 79 18.67 14.85 -5.86
C GLY A 79 18.83 14.06 -4.56
N ILE A 80 18.94 14.73 -3.41
CA ILE A 80 18.97 14.09 -2.09
C ILE A 80 17.64 13.37 -1.81
N ILE A 81 16.50 14.03 -2.02
CA ILE A 81 15.17 13.41 -1.82
C ILE A 81 14.98 12.24 -2.78
N PHE A 82 15.39 12.38 -4.04
CA PHE A 82 15.34 11.31 -5.04
C PHE A 82 16.16 10.10 -4.59
N LEU A 83 17.42 10.29 -4.22
CA LEU A 83 18.31 9.20 -3.82
C LEU A 83 17.81 8.51 -2.54
N ARG A 84 17.31 9.29 -1.58
CA ARG A 84 16.71 8.76 -0.35
C ARG A 84 15.49 7.88 -0.66
N ASN A 85 14.56 8.37 -1.49
CA ASN A 85 13.39 7.61 -1.91
C ASN A 85 13.77 6.35 -2.70
N PHE A 86 14.78 6.45 -3.57
CA PHE A 86 15.33 5.33 -4.30
C PHE A 86 15.84 4.25 -3.34
N ILE A 87 16.69 4.61 -2.37
CA ILE A 87 17.25 3.66 -1.40
C ILE A 87 16.13 3.00 -0.60
N ILE A 88 15.19 3.79 -0.07
CA ILE A 88 14.05 3.26 0.71
C ILE A 88 13.27 2.25 -0.11
N LEU A 89 12.81 2.62 -1.31
CA LEU A 89 11.98 1.76 -2.14
C LEU A 89 12.75 0.52 -2.62
N PHE A 90 13.98 0.72 -3.08
CA PHE A 90 14.81 -0.34 -3.66
C PHE A 90 15.21 -1.37 -2.62
N VAL A 91 15.67 -0.92 -1.44
CA VAL A 91 16.04 -1.84 -0.35
C VAL A 91 14.80 -2.53 0.19
N TYR A 92 13.73 -1.81 0.50
CA TYR A 92 12.53 -2.42 1.09
C TYR A 92 11.93 -3.46 0.15
N THR A 93 11.62 -3.09 -1.10
CA THR A 93 10.98 -3.98 -2.07
C THR A 93 11.93 -5.07 -2.56
N GLY A 94 13.22 -4.74 -2.70
CA GLY A 94 14.27 -5.69 -3.03
C GLY A 94 14.41 -6.78 -1.98
N LEU A 95 14.41 -6.45 -0.67
CA LEU A 95 14.51 -7.44 0.41
C LEU A 95 13.32 -8.41 0.41
N TRP A 96 12.09 -7.89 0.24
CA TRP A 96 10.91 -8.74 0.08
C TRP A 96 11.04 -9.68 -1.13
N HIS A 97 11.47 -9.14 -2.28
CA HIS A 97 11.62 -9.93 -3.50
C HIS A 97 12.70 -11.00 -3.37
N LEU A 98 13.86 -10.64 -2.80
CA LEU A 98 14.98 -11.54 -2.58
C LEU A 98 14.56 -12.69 -1.66
N HIS A 99 13.91 -12.38 -0.54
CA HIS A 99 13.46 -13.40 0.43
C HIS A 99 12.42 -14.36 -0.17
N LEU A 100 11.38 -13.84 -0.84
CA LEU A 100 10.25 -14.65 -1.30
C LEU A 100 10.49 -15.35 -2.64
N HIS A 101 11.14 -14.68 -3.59
CA HIS A 101 11.20 -15.15 -4.98
C HIS A 101 12.60 -15.54 -5.46
N THR A 102 13.66 -14.94 -4.93
CA THR A 102 15.04 -15.26 -5.33
C THR A 102 15.62 -16.40 -4.48
N PHE A 103 15.73 -16.19 -3.18
CA PHE A 103 16.24 -17.18 -2.23
C PHE A 103 15.18 -18.20 -1.83
N ARG A 104 13.89 -17.89 -2.05
CA ARG A 104 12.75 -18.73 -1.65
C ARG A 104 12.88 -19.19 -0.18
N SER A 105 13.26 -18.30 0.72
CA SER A 105 13.59 -18.60 2.12
C SER A 105 12.45 -19.26 2.92
N GLN A 106 11.20 -19.11 2.46
CA GLN A 106 10.01 -19.75 3.03
C GLN A 106 9.26 -20.64 2.03
N GLU A 107 9.90 -20.96 0.90
CA GLU A 107 9.35 -21.77 -0.19
C GLU A 107 7.93 -21.32 -0.60
N ASP A 108 6.96 -22.24 -0.57
CA ASP A 108 5.55 -21.98 -0.90
C ASP A 108 4.67 -21.81 0.36
N LYS A 109 5.27 -21.78 1.56
CA LYS A 109 4.53 -21.55 2.81
C LYS A 109 3.84 -20.19 2.74
N PHE A 110 2.52 -20.18 2.92
CA PHE A 110 1.63 -19.02 2.83
C PHE A 110 1.45 -18.42 1.42
N LYS A 111 1.98 -19.03 0.37
CA LYS A 111 1.84 -18.52 -1.01
C LYS A 111 0.44 -18.79 -1.54
N TYR A 112 -0.29 -17.78 -2.02
CA TYR A 112 -1.68 -17.97 -2.47
C TYR A 112 -1.79 -18.75 -3.79
N ASN A 113 -0.89 -18.47 -4.73
CA ASN A 113 -0.87 -19.09 -6.05
C ASN A 113 0.53 -19.63 -6.32
N LEU A 114 0.62 -20.93 -6.61
CA LEU A 114 1.90 -21.61 -6.76
C LEU A 114 2.61 -21.26 -8.06
N LYS A 115 1.90 -20.69 -9.05
CA LYS A 115 2.48 -20.29 -10.33
C LYS A 115 3.66 -19.33 -10.13
N PRO A 116 4.74 -19.48 -10.90
CA PRO A 116 5.87 -18.57 -10.84
C PRO A 116 5.53 -17.20 -11.44
N LEU A 117 6.35 -16.19 -11.13
CA LEU A 117 6.29 -14.90 -11.80
C LEU A 117 6.54 -15.06 -13.32
N GLY A 118 5.87 -14.23 -14.11
CA GLY A 118 5.81 -14.35 -15.55
C GLY A 118 7.15 -14.15 -16.26
N LYS A 119 7.34 -14.87 -17.37
CA LYS A 119 8.46 -14.72 -18.31
C LYS A 119 7.95 -14.71 -19.76
N GLY A 120 8.80 -14.29 -20.69
CA GLY A 120 8.58 -14.37 -22.14
C GLY A 120 8.17 -13.05 -22.79
N LYS A 121 7.83 -13.12 -24.08
CA LYS A 121 7.57 -11.96 -24.98
C LYS A 121 6.42 -11.06 -24.54
N LYS A 122 5.55 -11.51 -23.63
CA LYS A 122 4.48 -10.67 -23.07
C LYS A 122 5.03 -9.54 -22.19
N TRP A 123 6.26 -9.64 -21.69
CA TRP A 123 6.90 -8.62 -20.86
C TRP A 123 7.93 -7.83 -21.68
N LEU A 124 7.89 -6.51 -21.55
CA LEU A 124 8.73 -5.53 -22.23
C LEU A 124 10.23 -5.83 -22.05
N PHE A 125 10.62 -6.30 -20.86
CA PHE A 125 12.02 -6.64 -20.54
C PHE A 125 12.24 -8.16 -20.35
N GLY A 126 11.38 -8.97 -20.98
CA GLY A 126 11.46 -10.45 -20.98
C GLY A 126 11.03 -11.15 -19.69
N THR A 127 11.00 -10.46 -18.56
CA THR A 127 10.47 -10.97 -17.28
C THR A 127 9.56 -9.96 -16.60
N GLN A 128 8.59 -10.47 -15.85
CA GLN A 128 7.68 -9.68 -15.01
C GLN A 128 8.46 -8.80 -14.02
N THR A 129 9.43 -9.37 -13.32
CA THR A 129 10.21 -8.63 -12.32
C THR A 129 10.91 -7.41 -12.92
N ARG A 130 11.54 -7.55 -14.10
CA ARG A 130 12.27 -6.45 -14.74
C ARG A 130 11.33 -5.32 -15.18
N GLU A 131 10.18 -5.67 -15.76
CA GLU A 131 9.16 -4.69 -16.13
C GLU A 131 8.57 -4.00 -14.90
N ASN A 132 8.31 -4.73 -13.83
CA ASN A 132 7.79 -4.15 -12.59
C ASN A 132 8.80 -3.23 -11.91
N MET A 133 10.07 -3.60 -11.88
CA MET A 133 11.14 -2.72 -11.40
C MET A 133 11.25 -1.46 -12.25
N PHE A 134 11.12 -1.56 -13.57
CA PHE A 134 11.14 -0.40 -14.45
C PHE A 134 10.02 0.59 -14.13
N TRP A 135 8.76 0.13 -14.06
CA TRP A 135 7.64 1.03 -13.73
C TRP A 135 7.74 1.60 -12.31
N SER A 136 8.20 0.81 -11.35
CA SER A 136 8.40 1.27 -9.97
C SER A 136 9.50 2.33 -9.86
N LEU A 137 10.65 2.11 -10.50
CA LEU A 137 11.85 2.94 -10.33
C LEU A 137 11.93 4.10 -11.33
N CYS A 138 11.36 3.94 -12.53
CA CYS A 138 11.41 4.94 -13.59
C CYS A 138 10.10 5.73 -13.73
N SER A 139 9.02 5.33 -13.06
CA SER A 139 7.77 6.10 -13.03
C SER A 139 7.30 6.43 -11.60
N ALA A 140 7.03 5.43 -10.76
CA ALA A 140 6.49 5.68 -9.42
C ALA A 140 7.43 6.56 -8.59
N LEU A 141 8.72 6.21 -8.57
CA LEU A 141 9.75 6.90 -7.80
C LEU A 141 9.92 8.38 -8.21
N PRO A 142 10.15 8.75 -9.49
CA PRO A 142 10.20 10.15 -9.89
C PRO A 142 8.94 10.95 -9.53
N ILE A 143 7.75 10.37 -9.71
CA ILE A 143 6.48 11.04 -9.38
C ILE A 143 6.35 11.24 -7.87
N TRP A 144 6.68 10.22 -7.07
CA TRP A 144 6.70 10.32 -5.62
C TRP A 144 7.65 11.42 -5.14
N THR A 145 8.89 11.42 -5.64
CA THR A 145 9.87 12.46 -5.32
C THR A 145 9.37 13.84 -5.74
N ALA A 146 8.80 14.00 -6.94
CA ALA A 146 8.28 15.28 -7.39
C ALA A 146 7.18 15.81 -6.47
N TYR A 147 6.22 14.95 -6.08
CA TYR A 147 5.14 15.34 -5.17
C TYR A 147 5.68 15.73 -3.79
N GLU A 148 6.65 14.97 -3.25
CA GLU A 148 7.26 15.34 -1.97
C GLU A 148 8.04 16.65 -2.05
N CYS A 149 8.82 16.87 -3.12
CA CYS A 149 9.53 18.13 -3.35
C CYS A 149 8.56 19.31 -3.44
N ILE A 150 7.42 19.15 -4.12
CA ILE A 150 6.36 20.17 -4.17
C ILE A 150 5.81 20.44 -2.76
N MET A 151 5.53 19.40 -1.97
CA MET A 151 5.04 19.56 -0.61
C MET A 151 6.04 20.28 0.30
N LEU A 152 7.33 19.94 0.23
CA LEU A 152 8.37 20.61 1.01
C LEU A 152 8.55 22.07 0.58
N TRP A 153 8.55 22.34 -0.73
CA TRP A 153 8.62 23.69 -1.27
C TRP A 153 7.41 24.54 -0.82
N CYS A 154 6.20 23.99 -0.92
CA CYS A 154 4.99 24.66 -0.45
C CYS A 154 5.01 24.92 1.07
N TYR A 155 5.51 23.97 1.85
CA TYR A 155 5.64 24.15 3.30
C TYR A 155 6.62 25.28 3.65
N SER A 156 7.79 25.33 3.00
CA SER A 156 8.80 26.36 3.26
C SER A 156 8.47 27.75 2.72
N ASN A 157 7.45 27.86 1.86
CA ASN A 157 6.94 29.14 1.34
C ASN A 157 5.57 29.52 1.93
N ASP A 158 5.14 28.86 3.01
CA ASP A 158 3.87 29.13 3.68
C ASP A 158 2.63 29.02 2.77
N TYR A 159 2.65 28.11 1.79
CA TYR A 159 1.53 27.85 0.88
C TYR A 159 0.54 26.79 1.40
N MET A 160 0.84 26.13 2.51
CA MET A 160 -0.11 25.23 3.16
C MET A 160 -1.14 26.04 3.95
N LEU A 161 -2.41 25.63 3.95
CA LEU A 161 -3.45 26.37 4.68
C LEU A 161 -3.26 26.31 6.20
N PHE A 162 -2.71 25.20 6.71
CA PHE A 162 -2.58 24.93 8.14
C PHE A 162 -1.22 24.26 8.49
N PRO A 163 -0.08 24.94 8.31
CA PRO A 163 1.22 24.37 8.64
C PRO A 163 1.37 24.20 10.16
N ILE A 164 1.87 23.05 10.60
CA ILE A 164 2.30 22.83 11.99
C ILE A 164 3.83 22.96 12.02
N HIS A 165 4.33 24.07 12.57
CA HIS A 165 5.78 24.31 12.70
C HIS A 165 6.39 23.58 13.90
N ASN A 166 5.74 23.67 15.06
CA ASN A 166 6.16 22.98 16.27
C ASN A 166 5.12 21.93 16.68
N TRP A 167 5.50 20.67 16.59
CA TRP A 167 4.63 19.55 16.92
C TRP A 167 4.37 19.43 18.43
N LEU A 168 5.19 20.06 19.28
CA LEU A 168 5.00 20.09 20.74
C LEU A 168 3.81 20.97 21.16
N ASP A 169 3.31 21.85 20.28
CA ASP A 169 2.14 22.68 20.57
C ASP A 169 0.85 21.84 20.52
N HIS A 170 0.83 20.79 19.69
CA HIS A 170 -0.32 19.93 19.45
C HIS A 170 0.03 18.42 19.42
N PRO A 171 0.65 17.86 20.47
CA PRO A 171 1.22 16.51 20.43
C PRO A 171 0.14 15.42 20.28
N ILE A 172 -1.04 15.63 20.87
CA ILE A 172 -2.17 14.69 20.76
C ILE A 172 -2.68 14.65 19.32
N TYR A 173 -2.88 15.82 18.70
CA TYR A 173 -3.32 15.91 17.31
C TYR A 173 -2.29 15.29 16.36
N PHE A 174 -1.00 15.58 16.57
CA PHE A 174 0.09 14.98 15.79
C PHE A 174 0.01 13.45 15.80
N CYS A 175 -0.14 12.84 16.99
CA CYS A 175 -0.28 11.39 17.11
C CYS A 175 -1.57 10.86 16.46
N ILE A 176 -2.71 11.53 16.67
CA ILE A 176 -3.99 11.12 16.06
C ILE A 176 -3.90 11.17 14.53
N LEU A 177 -3.32 12.25 13.99
CA LEU A 177 -3.11 12.39 12.56
C LEU A 177 -2.22 11.28 12.02
N LEU A 178 -1.09 11.04 12.68
CA LEU A 178 -0.09 10.05 12.26
C LEU A 178 -0.64 8.61 12.27
N PHE A 179 -1.23 8.17 13.39
CA PHE A 179 -1.59 6.77 13.58
C PHE A 179 -2.98 6.40 13.08
N ILE A 180 -3.90 7.36 13.03
CA ILE A 180 -5.32 7.09 12.75
C ILE A 180 -5.76 7.77 11.46
N LEU A 181 -5.65 9.09 11.37
CA LEU A 181 -6.26 9.82 10.25
C LEU A 181 -5.52 9.55 8.93
N ILE A 182 -4.19 9.54 8.91
CA ILE A 182 -3.42 9.26 7.69
C ILE A 182 -3.80 7.90 7.08
N PRO A 183 -3.77 6.77 7.82
CA PRO A 183 -4.22 5.49 7.27
C PRO A 183 -5.69 5.51 6.79
N VAL A 184 -6.59 6.17 7.53
CA VAL A 184 -8.01 6.26 7.15
C VAL A 184 -8.19 7.07 5.85
N ILE A 185 -7.57 8.24 5.76
CA ILE A 185 -7.58 9.09 4.56
C ILE A 185 -7.01 8.30 3.38
N HIS A 186 -5.85 7.67 3.56
CA HIS A 186 -5.21 6.86 2.52
C HIS A 186 -6.16 5.76 2.02
N HIS A 187 -6.82 5.01 2.91
CA HIS A 187 -7.75 3.96 2.49
C HIS A 187 -8.99 4.49 1.76
N ILE A 188 -9.52 5.64 2.17
CA ILE A 188 -10.66 6.29 1.51
C ILE A 188 -10.25 6.77 0.12
N HIS A 189 -9.14 7.51 0.03
CA HIS A 189 -8.58 7.99 -1.23
C HIS A 189 -8.29 6.83 -2.18
N PHE A 190 -7.57 5.81 -1.70
CA PHE A 190 -7.23 4.63 -2.48
C PHE A 190 -8.48 3.93 -3.03
N TYR A 191 -9.51 3.72 -2.20
CA TYR A 191 -10.75 3.09 -2.67
C TYR A 191 -11.39 3.83 -3.85
N PHE A 192 -11.52 5.15 -3.76
CA PHE A 192 -12.17 5.94 -4.81
C PHE A 192 -11.32 6.03 -6.07
N ILE A 193 -10.01 6.25 -5.94
CA ILE A 193 -9.09 6.25 -7.08
C ILE A 193 -9.04 4.88 -7.73
N HIS A 194 -8.95 3.81 -6.95
CA HIS A 194 -8.88 2.46 -7.46
C HIS A 194 -10.18 2.08 -8.18
N ARG A 195 -11.35 2.39 -7.61
CA ARG A 195 -12.62 2.18 -8.30
C ARG A 195 -12.74 3.02 -9.58
N LEU A 196 -12.24 4.26 -9.58
CA LEU A 196 -12.21 5.14 -10.75
C LEU A 196 -11.38 4.55 -11.89
N ILE A 197 -10.17 4.05 -11.60
CA ILE A 197 -9.28 3.51 -12.64
C ILE A 197 -9.76 2.15 -13.20
N HIS A 198 -10.77 1.51 -12.58
CA HIS A 198 -11.50 0.38 -13.13
C HIS A 198 -12.64 0.76 -14.10
N TRP A 199 -12.96 2.05 -14.25
CA TRP A 199 -13.85 2.51 -15.31
C TRP A 199 -13.27 2.13 -16.69
N PRO A 200 -14.04 1.57 -17.65
CA PRO A 200 -13.46 0.86 -18.80
C PRO A 200 -12.38 1.58 -19.61
N PRO A 201 -12.47 2.91 -19.88
CA PRO A 201 -11.41 3.65 -20.56
C PRO A 201 -10.11 3.71 -19.73
N LEU A 202 -10.21 4.04 -18.44
CA LEU A 202 -9.05 4.08 -17.56
C LEU A 202 -8.50 2.67 -17.32
N TYR A 203 -9.37 1.66 -17.20
CA TYR A 203 -8.91 0.28 -17.07
C TYR A 203 -8.07 -0.11 -18.29
N LYS A 204 -8.60 0.09 -19.49
CA LYS A 204 -7.94 -0.33 -20.74
C LYS A 204 -6.58 0.33 -20.92
N TYR A 205 -6.47 1.64 -20.69
CA TYR A 205 -5.26 2.42 -21.03
C TYR A 205 -4.31 2.68 -19.86
N VAL A 206 -4.80 2.61 -18.61
CA VAL A 206 -4.04 2.97 -17.41
C VAL A 206 -3.86 1.74 -16.52
N HIS A 207 -4.95 1.15 -16.04
CA HIS A 207 -4.87 0.13 -14.98
C HIS A 207 -4.58 -1.29 -15.48
N SER A 208 -4.76 -1.56 -16.77
CA SER A 208 -4.46 -2.86 -17.39
C SER A 208 -2.98 -3.23 -17.26
N LEU A 209 -2.08 -2.25 -17.21
CA LEU A 209 -0.66 -2.46 -16.96
C LEU A 209 -0.43 -3.09 -15.57
N HIS A 210 -1.09 -2.56 -14.56
CA HIS A 210 -1.03 -3.10 -13.21
C HIS A 210 -1.59 -4.51 -13.15
N HIS A 211 -2.80 -4.70 -13.70
CA HIS A 211 -3.51 -5.98 -13.75
C HIS A 211 -2.89 -7.05 -14.65
N LYS A 212 -1.94 -6.68 -15.51
CA LYS A 212 -1.05 -7.64 -16.20
C LYS A 212 -0.34 -8.57 -15.19
N ASN A 213 -0.18 -8.12 -13.95
CA ASN A 213 0.42 -8.84 -12.83
C ASN A 213 -0.56 -9.74 -12.04
N VAL A 214 -1.39 -10.54 -12.73
CA VAL A 214 -2.29 -11.52 -12.08
C VAL A 214 -1.56 -12.39 -11.02
N GLN A 215 -0.31 -12.79 -11.32
CA GLN A 215 0.58 -13.32 -10.29
C GLN A 215 1.33 -12.16 -9.64
N VAL A 216 0.84 -11.66 -8.52
CA VAL A 216 1.49 -10.56 -7.81
C VAL A 216 2.83 -10.98 -7.19
N GLY A 217 3.75 -10.01 -7.11
CA GLY A 217 4.99 -10.10 -6.34
C GLY A 217 5.36 -8.70 -5.81
N PRO A 218 6.36 -8.58 -4.91
CA PRO A 218 6.66 -7.31 -4.22
C PRO A 218 6.75 -6.08 -5.14
N TRP A 219 7.44 -6.20 -6.28
CA TRP A 219 7.58 -5.12 -7.27
C TRP A 219 6.32 -4.83 -8.08
N SER A 220 5.35 -5.75 -8.16
CA SER A 220 4.12 -5.50 -8.94
C SER A 220 3.23 -4.45 -8.29
N GLY A 221 3.41 -4.17 -7.00
CA GLY A 221 2.60 -3.19 -6.27
C GLY A 221 2.73 -1.77 -6.81
N LEU A 222 3.88 -1.40 -7.38
CA LEU A 222 4.12 -0.11 -8.03
C LEU A 222 4.40 -0.25 -9.53
N SER A 223 4.04 -1.40 -10.11
CA SER A 223 4.09 -1.58 -11.56
C SER A 223 2.79 -1.05 -12.16
N MET A 224 2.70 0.28 -12.28
CA MET A 224 1.50 0.96 -12.75
C MET A 224 1.84 1.98 -13.84
N HIS A 225 0.82 2.39 -14.59
CA HIS A 225 0.97 3.43 -15.59
C HIS A 225 1.24 4.79 -14.91
N PRO A 226 2.00 5.73 -15.52
CA PRO A 226 2.29 7.02 -14.89
C PRO A 226 1.06 7.80 -14.42
N VAL A 227 -0.05 7.74 -15.16
CA VAL A 227 -1.34 8.34 -14.75
C VAL A 227 -1.88 7.72 -13.46
N GLU A 228 -1.73 6.40 -13.29
CA GLU A 228 -2.11 5.73 -12.05
C GLU A 228 -1.22 6.18 -10.90
N HIS A 229 0.09 6.31 -11.10
CA HIS A 229 0.98 6.87 -10.07
C HIS A 229 0.59 8.30 -9.67
N LEU A 230 0.29 9.17 -10.64
CA LEU A 230 -0.17 10.54 -10.36
C LEU A 230 -1.43 10.56 -9.48
N LEU A 231 -2.39 9.66 -9.76
CA LEU A 231 -3.63 9.54 -8.99
C LEU A 231 -3.38 8.88 -7.63
N TYR A 232 -2.67 7.76 -7.59
CA TYR A 232 -2.42 6.98 -6.38
C TYR A 232 -1.64 7.78 -5.33
N ILE A 233 -0.58 8.48 -5.74
CA ILE A 233 0.30 9.23 -4.85
C ILE A 233 -0.33 10.57 -4.43
N SER A 234 -1.37 11.04 -5.14
CA SER A 234 -2.04 12.33 -4.86
C SER A 234 -2.66 12.42 -3.46
N THR A 235 -2.83 11.30 -2.75
CA THR A 235 -3.24 11.28 -1.34
C THR A 235 -2.39 12.18 -0.45
N ILE A 236 -1.12 12.43 -0.82
CA ILE A 236 -0.23 13.34 -0.09
C ILE A 236 -0.74 14.79 -0.07
N PHE A 237 -1.49 15.21 -1.09
CA PHE A 237 -1.98 16.58 -1.22
C PHE A 237 -3.12 16.93 -0.26
N VAL A 238 -3.69 15.95 0.45
CA VAL A 238 -4.65 16.23 1.53
C VAL A 238 -4.05 17.16 2.59
N HIS A 239 -2.73 17.12 2.77
CA HIS A 239 -2.00 17.92 3.75
C HIS A 239 -1.96 19.41 3.41
N PHE A 240 -2.41 19.83 2.21
CA PHE A 240 -2.68 21.25 1.94
C PHE A 240 -3.87 21.79 2.72
N VAL A 241 -4.86 20.94 3.04
CA VAL A 241 -6.16 21.37 3.59
C VAL A 241 -6.42 20.86 5.00
N ILE A 242 -5.49 20.11 5.60
CA ILE A 242 -5.56 19.68 7.00
C ILE A 242 -4.31 20.15 7.77
N PRO A 243 -4.42 20.44 9.07
CA PRO A 243 -3.26 20.82 9.88
C PRO A 243 -2.16 19.76 9.79
N SER A 244 -0.95 20.14 9.38
CA SER A 244 0.10 19.15 9.09
C SER A 244 1.51 19.67 9.27
N HIS A 245 2.31 18.84 9.94
CA HIS A 245 3.77 18.95 9.99
C HIS A 245 4.40 18.12 8.85
N PRO A 246 5.59 18.47 8.31
CA PRO A 246 6.22 17.76 7.18
C PRO A 246 6.41 16.27 7.37
N PHE A 247 6.67 15.85 8.61
CA PHE A 247 6.71 14.44 8.98
C PHE A 247 5.46 13.65 8.52
N HIS A 248 4.27 14.24 8.56
CA HIS A 248 3.02 13.59 8.18
C HIS A 248 2.94 13.30 6.68
N PHE A 249 3.23 14.27 5.82
CA PHE A 249 3.14 14.04 4.38
C PHE A 249 4.30 13.18 3.86
N ILE A 250 5.48 13.24 4.49
CA ILE A 250 6.58 12.30 4.21
C ILE A 250 6.18 10.88 4.62
N TYR A 251 5.56 10.72 5.80
CA TYR A 251 5.01 9.44 6.24
C TYR A 251 3.95 8.91 5.28
N MET A 252 2.99 9.74 4.87
CA MET A 252 1.96 9.38 3.89
C MET A 252 2.59 8.87 2.60
N GLY A 253 3.59 9.57 2.06
CA GLY A 253 4.32 9.15 0.86
C GLY A 253 4.99 7.79 1.02
N ILE A 254 5.79 7.60 2.07
CA ILE A 254 6.48 6.33 2.37
C ILE A 254 5.46 5.20 2.59
N HIS A 255 4.42 5.45 3.40
CA HIS A 255 3.38 4.47 3.71
C HIS A 255 2.67 3.99 2.45
N THR A 256 2.32 4.91 1.55
CA THR A 256 1.69 4.63 0.25
C THR A 256 2.56 3.68 -0.57
N GLN A 257 3.85 4.01 -0.78
CA GLN A 257 4.73 3.17 -1.61
C GLN A 257 5.00 1.79 -1.01
N LEU A 258 5.39 1.75 0.27
CA LEU A 258 5.80 0.49 0.91
C LEU A 258 4.60 -0.40 1.25
N GLY A 259 3.43 0.20 1.47
CA GLY A 259 2.16 -0.51 1.63
C GLY A 259 1.79 -1.34 0.40
N ALA A 260 1.99 -0.77 -0.80
CA ALA A 260 1.75 -1.47 -2.06
C ALA A 260 2.65 -2.71 -2.19
N THR A 261 3.94 -2.59 -1.88
CA THR A 261 4.89 -3.73 -1.88
C THR A 261 4.40 -4.88 -0.99
N LYS A 262 4.00 -4.56 0.24
CA LYS A 262 3.50 -5.55 1.21
C LYS A 262 2.23 -6.25 0.70
N GLY A 263 1.25 -5.47 0.25
CA GLY A 263 -0.05 -5.97 -0.26
C GLY A 263 0.07 -6.85 -1.51
N HIS A 264 1.16 -6.70 -2.26
CA HIS A 264 1.43 -7.45 -3.50
C HIS A 264 2.44 -8.58 -3.34
N SER A 265 2.85 -8.93 -2.12
CA SER A 265 3.85 -9.98 -1.88
C SER A 265 3.50 -11.33 -2.50
N GLY A 266 2.21 -11.66 -2.67
CA GLY A 266 1.73 -12.97 -3.15
C GLY A 266 1.65 -14.04 -2.05
N TYR A 267 1.89 -13.64 -0.80
CA TYR A 267 1.89 -14.48 0.38
C TYR A 267 0.95 -13.92 1.45
N GLU A 268 0.43 -14.78 2.33
CA GLU A 268 -0.37 -14.39 3.51
C GLU A 268 0.48 -13.87 4.67
N ARG A 269 1.67 -14.46 4.84
CA ARG A 269 2.59 -14.09 5.92
C ARG A 269 4.02 -14.14 5.43
N LEU A 270 4.84 -13.25 5.99
CA LEU A 270 6.29 -13.27 5.90
C LEU A 270 6.85 -14.05 7.10
N VAL A 271 7.63 -15.10 6.85
CA VAL A 271 8.36 -15.83 7.89
C VAL A 271 9.63 -15.08 8.23
N VAL A 272 9.79 -14.69 9.49
CA VAL A 272 10.87 -13.80 9.96
C VAL A 272 11.84 -14.45 10.94
N GLY A 273 11.48 -15.60 11.53
CA GLY A 273 12.34 -16.31 12.48
C GLY A 273 12.55 -17.78 12.11
N LYS A 274 13.70 -18.33 12.52
CA LYS A 274 14.04 -19.76 12.32
C LYS A 274 13.06 -20.71 13.00
N ASN A 275 12.35 -20.24 14.04
CA ASN A 275 11.29 -20.98 14.74
C ASN A 275 9.94 -20.98 14.01
N GLY A 276 9.87 -20.44 12.79
CA GLY A 276 8.63 -20.35 12.02
C GLY A 276 7.71 -19.19 12.42
N SER A 277 8.16 -18.27 13.29
CA SER A 277 7.46 -17.02 13.57
C SER A 277 7.27 -16.21 12.28
N SER A 278 6.11 -15.59 12.18
CA SER A 278 5.69 -14.90 10.97
C SER A 278 4.83 -13.67 11.27
N ILE A 279 4.88 -12.71 10.37
CA ILE A 279 4.10 -11.46 10.41
C ILE A 279 3.18 -11.40 9.18
N PRO A 280 1.98 -10.82 9.29
CA PRO A 280 1.01 -10.80 8.18
C PRO A 280 1.51 -9.93 7.01
N SER A 281 1.26 -10.32 5.77
CA SER A 281 1.50 -9.45 4.59
C SER A 281 0.22 -8.74 4.10
N ALA A 282 -0.94 -8.99 4.73
CA ALA A 282 -2.26 -8.45 4.37
C ALA A 282 -2.52 -8.47 2.84
N GLY A 283 -2.21 -9.61 2.21
CA GLY A 283 -2.27 -9.76 0.76
C GLY A 283 -3.58 -10.33 0.23
N TYR A 284 -4.39 -11.03 1.03
CA TYR A 284 -5.46 -11.87 0.48
C TYR A 284 -6.63 -11.06 -0.09
N PHE A 285 -7.03 -10.00 0.61
CA PHE A 285 -8.07 -9.07 0.15
C PHE A 285 -7.76 -8.55 -1.26
N HIS A 286 -6.53 -8.07 -1.44
CA HIS A 286 -6.06 -7.53 -2.71
C HIS A 286 -5.66 -8.62 -3.73
N TYR A 287 -5.24 -9.80 -3.27
CA TYR A 287 -5.05 -10.95 -4.15
C TYR A 287 -6.35 -11.39 -4.80
N LEU A 288 -7.46 -11.42 -4.05
CA LEU A 288 -8.79 -11.67 -4.61
C LEU A 288 -9.16 -10.60 -5.66
N HIS A 289 -8.78 -9.35 -5.42
CA HIS A 289 -8.93 -8.28 -6.41
C HIS A 289 -8.15 -8.57 -7.71
N HIS A 290 -6.86 -8.90 -7.65
CA HIS A 290 -6.09 -9.27 -8.85
C HIS A 290 -6.60 -10.55 -9.54
N LYS A 291 -7.25 -11.44 -8.79
CA LYS A 291 -7.82 -12.67 -9.34
C LYS A 291 -9.15 -12.44 -10.05
N TYR A 292 -10.01 -11.57 -9.51
CA TYR A 292 -11.41 -11.43 -9.94
C TYR A 292 -11.79 -10.05 -10.48
N PHE A 293 -10.87 -9.08 -10.39
CA PHE A 293 -10.89 -7.73 -10.96
C PHE A 293 -11.99 -6.79 -10.42
N GLU A 294 -13.25 -7.22 -10.41
CA GLU A 294 -14.40 -6.38 -10.02
C GLU A 294 -14.85 -6.59 -8.57
N CYS A 295 -13.89 -6.66 -7.63
CA CYS A 295 -14.18 -6.75 -6.20
C CYS A 295 -13.03 -6.14 -5.38
N ASN A 296 -13.25 -5.85 -4.10
CA ASN A 296 -12.18 -5.50 -3.16
C ASN A 296 -11.27 -4.33 -3.62
N TYR A 297 -11.87 -3.19 -3.96
CA TYR A 297 -11.14 -2.01 -4.43
C TYR A 297 -10.36 -1.27 -3.33
N GLY A 298 -10.75 -1.44 -2.06
CA GLY A 298 -10.12 -0.75 -0.94
C GLY A 298 -9.11 -1.62 -0.19
N GLU A 299 -9.27 -1.64 1.13
CA GLU A 299 -8.45 -2.38 2.08
C GLU A 299 -9.36 -3.07 3.09
N ILE A 300 -8.94 -4.18 3.71
CA ILE A 300 -9.79 -4.95 4.64
C ILE A 300 -10.20 -4.19 5.90
N THR A 301 -9.55 -3.06 6.19
CA THR A 301 -9.90 -2.18 7.31
C THR A 301 -10.95 -1.14 6.93
N SER A 302 -11.24 -0.96 5.63
CA SER A 302 -12.15 0.02 5.09
C SER A 302 -13.53 -0.59 4.76
N PRO A 303 -14.64 0.00 5.21
CA PRO A 303 -15.97 -0.57 5.04
C PRO A 303 -16.54 -0.30 3.64
N LEU A 304 -15.82 0.46 2.80
CA LEU A 304 -16.31 0.98 1.53
C LEU A 304 -16.73 -0.13 0.57
N ASP A 305 -15.95 -1.21 0.43
CA ASP A 305 -16.34 -2.35 -0.41
C ASP A 305 -17.63 -3.03 0.06
N LYS A 306 -17.89 -3.05 1.38
CA LYS A 306 -19.14 -3.59 1.92
C LYS A 306 -20.30 -2.65 1.66
N TRP A 307 -20.11 -1.35 1.88
CA TRP A 307 -21.13 -0.32 1.69
C TRP A 307 -21.55 -0.19 0.23
N PHE A 308 -20.60 -0.33 -0.69
CA PHE A 308 -20.85 -0.22 -2.13
C PHE A 308 -21.01 -1.58 -2.84
N GLY A 309 -21.03 -2.69 -2.10
CA GLY A 309 -21.38 -4.01 -2.64
C GLY A 309 -20.30 -4.70 -3.47
N SER A 310 -19.03 -4.33 -3.33
CA SER A 310 -17.88 -4.94 -4.03
C SER A 310 -17.04 -5.88 -3.15
N PHE A 311 -17.44 -6.13 -1.89
CA PHE A 311 -16.68 -6.97 -0.97
C PHE A 311 -16.75 -8.47 -1.30
N HIS A 312 -15.60 -9.07 -1.55
CA HIS A 312 -15.40 -10.51 -1.75
C HIS A 312 -14.60 -11.11 -0.59
N ASP A 313 -15.25 -11.98 0.19
CA ASP A 313 -14.68 -12.55 1.43
C ASP A 313 -13.90 -13.86 1.23
N GLY A 314 -13.81 -14.38 0.01
CA GLY A 314 -13.12 -15.64 -0.29
C GLY A 314 -14.01 -16.88 -0.22
N THR A 315 -15.30 -16.73 0.05
CA THR A 315 -16.28 -17.82 0.00
C THR A 315 -16.90 -17.96 -1.39
N GLN A 316 -17.27 -19.18 -1.77
CA GLN A 316 -17.99 -19.46 -3.02
C GLN A 316 -19.35 -18.75 -3.04
N LYS A 317 -20.02 -18.65 -1.88
CA LYS A 317 -21.29 -17.93 -1.74
C LYS A 317 -21.18 -16.47 -2.16
N THR A 318 -20.18 -15.75 -1.67
CA THR A 318 -19.96 -14.35 -2.03
C THR A 318 -19.50 -14.22 -3.48
N HIS A 319 -18.67 -15.15 -3.96
CA HIS A 319 -18.27 -15.21 -5.37
C HIS A 319 -19.48 -15.31 -6.30
N ASP A 320 -20.39 -16.26 -6.03
CA ASP A 320 -21.60 -16.47 -6.81
C ASP A 320 -22.51 -15.23 -6.77
N LYS A 321 -22.66 -14.61 -5.60
CA LYS A 321 -23.44 -13.38 -5.46
C LYS A 321 -22.91 -12.24 -6.33
N LEU A 322 -21.59 -12.05 -6.38
CA LEU A 322 -20.97 -10.94 -7.12
C LEU A 322 -20.94 -11.16 -8.63
N PHE A 323 -20.73 -12.41 -9.08
CA PHE A 323 -20.39 -12.69 -10.47
C PHE A 323 -21.43 -13.53 -11.23
N ARG A 324 -22.26 -14.36 -10.58
CA ARG A 324 -23.26 -15.17 -11.31
C ARG A 324 -24.49 -14.39 -11.76
N GLN A 325 -24.78 -13.24 -11.14
CA GLN A 325 -25.92 -12.39 -11.54
C GLN A 325 -25.60 -11.49 -12.75
N LYS A 326 -24.38 -11.53 -13.28
CA LYS A 326 -23.92 -10.68 -14.41
C LYS A 326 -23.91 -11.39 -15.77
N ASN A 327 -24.34 -12.64 -15.85
CA ASN A 327 -24.45 -13.40 -17.10
C ASN A 327 -25.88 -13.44 -17.62
#